data_AF-A0A0N1P016-F1
#
_entry.id   AF-A0A0N1P016-F1
#
_cell.length_a   1.000
_cell.length_b   1.000
_cell.length_c   1.000
_cell.angle_alpha   90.00
_cell.angle_beta   90.00
_cell.angle_gamma   90.00
#
_symmetry.space_group_name_H-M   'P 1'
#
loop_
_entity.id
_entity.type
_entity.pdbx_description
1 polymer ?
#
loop_
_entity_poly.entity_id
_entity_poly.type
_entity_poly.pdbx_seq_one_letter_code
_entity_poly.pdbx_strand_id
1 'polypeptide(L)'
;MGTNTLFFYGTLMAPPVLYRVIYGTSSPKPEEYPAMKFLSVRSGLLRGHRRHRVVGADYPAVTPEKGGSVRGTLVGGLTEGDVWRLDVFEGSQYERREVGVDVLEGVGLGEAKEPETVKAQTYIWASPLEELESQEWDFENFKRRKMSRWAGLESDDGGWGGSSEDNEEVVEEDQGFADVEHAVRNGDVVDKARDGVRGDDGMGGRGINGVIGRQLAEVQRNGAR
;
A
#
# COMPACT_ATOMS: atom_id res chain seq x y z
N MET A 1 -13.66 -16.64 -9.71
CA MET A 1 -13.73 -15.16 -9.72
C MET A 1 -13.61 -14.70 -8.28
N GLY A 2 -12.90 -13.59 -8.04
CA GLY A 2 -12.78 -13.06 -6.69
C GLY A 2 -14.07 -12.40 -6.25
N THR A 3 -14.52 -12.73 -5.04
CA THR A 3 -15.74 -12.18 -4.43
C THR A 3 -15.43 -11.26 -3.25
N ASN A 4 -14.16 -11.17 -2.86
CA ASN A 4 -13.74 -10.40 -1.70
C ASN A 4 -13.52 -8.94 -2.06
N THR A 5 -13.89 -8.08 -1.11
CA THR A 5 -13.69 -6.63 -1.19
C THR A 5 -12.98 -6.19 0.06
N LEU A 6 -11.79 -5.60 -0.11
CA LEU A 6 -10.98 -5.10 1.00
C LEU A 6 -10.82 -3.58 0.90
N PHE A 7 -10.73 -2.93 2.05
CA PHE A 7 -10.45 -1.50 2.19
C PHE A 7 -9.04 -1.30 2.75
N PHE A 8 -8.23 -0.55 2.01
CA PHE A 8 -6.85 -0.23 2.35
C PHE A 8 -6.73 1.25 2.70
N TYR A 9 -5.95 1.55 3.73
CA TYR A 9 -5.76 2.91 4.27
C TYR A 9 -4.28 3.26 4.47
N GLY A 10 -3.37 2.47 3.92
CA GLY A 10 -1.93 2.62 4.11
C GLY A 10 -1.13 2.31 2.86
N THR A 11 -0.07 1.55 3.02
CA THR A 11 0.90 1.27 1.94
C THR A 11 0.26 0.53 0.75
N LEU A 12 -0.73 -0.32 1.01
CA LEU A 12 -1.51 -1.04 -0.01
C LEU A 12 -2.46 -0.15 -0.84
N MET A 13 -2.61 1.14 -0.49
CA MET A 13 -3.28 2.10 -1.37
C MET A 13 -2.45 2.40 -2.62
N ALA A 14 -1.14 2.13 -2.61
CA ALA A 14 -0.28 2.27 -3.78
C ALA A 14 -0.40 1.00 -4.67
N PRO A 15 -0.90 1.10 -5.92
CA PRO A 15 -1.07 -0.05 -6.79
C PRO A 15 0.20 -0.91 -6.96
N PRO A 16 1.43 -0.35 -7.11
CA PRO A 16 2.64 -1.17 -7.22
C PRO A 16 2.90 -2.05 -5.99
N VAL A 17 2.60 -1.56 -4.78
CA VAL A 17 2.76 -2.33 -3.54
C VAL A 17 1.71 -3.44 -3.47
N LEU A 18 0.45 -3.11 -3.78
CA LEU A 18 -0.64 -4.08 -3.84
C LEU A 18 -0.34 -5.20 -4.84
N TYR A 19 0.11 -4.85 -6.05
CA TYR A 19 0.45 -5.81 -7.10
C TYR A 19 1.63 -6.67 -6.71
N ARG A 20 2.66 -6.09 -6.09
CA ARG A 20 3.79 -6.87 -5.57
C ARG A 20 3.32 -7.92 -4.56
N VAL A 21 2.39 -7.59 -3.67
CA VAL A 21 1.87 -8.54 -2.68
C VAL A 21 1.01 -9.62 -3.33
N ILE A 22 0.09 -9.24 -4.22
CA ILE A 22 -0.86 -10.18 -4.81
C ILE A 22 -0.23 -11.05 -5.90
N TYR A 23 0.55 -10.44 -6.79
CA TYR A 23 1.08 -11.06 -8.01
C TYR A 23 2.56 -11.40 -7.92
N GLY A 24 3.29 -10.86 -6.94
CA GLY A 24 4.73 -11.05 -6.79
C GLY A 24 5.57 -10.07 -7.62
N THR A 25 4.93 -9.16 -8.34
CA THR A 25 5.56 -8.14 -9.19
C THR A 25 4.83 -6.80 -9.05
N SER A 26 5.57 -5.70 -9.08
CA SER A 26 5.01 -4.34 -9.03
C SER A 26 4.36 -3.90 -10.35
N SER A 27 4.64 -4.63 -11.45
CA SER A 27 4.18 -4.30 -12.80
C SER A 27 3.63 -5.56 -13.50
N PRO A 28 2.54 -6.15 -12.98
CA PRO A 28 1.94 -7.34 -13.58
C PRO A 28 1.37 -7.01 -14.95
N LYS A 29 1.60 -7.88 -15.93
CA LYS A 29 0.97 -7.77 -17.24
C LYS A 29 -0.38 -8.47 -17.23
N PRO A 30 -1.45 -7.88 -17.80
CA PRO A 30 -2.76 -8.53 -17.87
C PRO A 30 -2.76 -9.89 -18.58
N GLU A 31 -1.80 -10.10 -19.49
CA GLU A 31 -1.57 -11.38 -20.20
C GLU A 31 -1.15 -12.50 -19.25
N GLU A 32 -0.31 -12.18 -18.27
CA GLU A 32 0.25 -13.11 -17.27
C GLU A 32 -0.72 -13.28 -16.09
N TYR A 33 -1.49 -12.23 -15.77
CA TYR A 33 -2.44 -12.21 -14.66
C TYR A 33 -3.86 -11.80 -15.11
N PRO A 34 -4.58 -12.66 -15.86
CA PRO A 34 -5.91 -12.31 -16.38
C PRO A 34 -6.95 -12.00 -15.30
N ALA A 35 -6.73 -12.42 -14.05
CA ALA A 35 -7.60 -12.11 -12.92
C ALA A 35 -7.60 -10.61 -12.56
N MET A 36 -6.53 -9.88 -12.90
CA MET A 36 -6.37 -8.44 -12.63
C MET A 36 -7.50 -7.60 -13.25
N LYS A 37 -8.05 -8.02 -14.39
CA LYS A 37 -9.15 -7.32 -15.08
C LYS A 37 -10.46 -7.30 -14.28
N PHE A 38 -10.57 -8.15 -13.26
CA PHE A 38 -11.74 -8.20 -12.38
C PHE A 38 -11.55 -7.36 -11.12
N LEU A 39 -10.35 -6.78 -10.89
CA LEU A 39 -10.14 -5.86 -9.79
C LEU A 39 -10.86 -4.55 -10.08
N SER A 40 -11.67 -4.12 -9.12
CA SER A 40 -12.28 -2.79 -9.13
C SER A 40 -11.64 -1.98 -8.01
N VAL A 41 -11.23 -0.75 -8.33
CA VAL A 41 -10.59 0.15 -7.38
C VAL A 41 -11.44 1.40 -7.26
N ARG A 42 -11.94 1.71 -6.07
CA ARG A 42 -12.77 2.88 -5.77
C ARG A 42 -12.22 3.62 -4.56
N SER A 43 -12.43 4.93 -4.50
CA SER A 43 -12.16 5.71 -3.29
C SER A 43 -13.24 5.42 -2.25
N GLY A 44 -12.85 5.34 -0.97
CA GLY A 44 -13.78 5.02 0.11
C GLY A 44 -13.48 5.79 1.40
N LEU A 45 -14.49 5.91 2.25
CA LEU A 45 -14.41 6.51 3.58
C LEU A 45 -14.91 5.51 4.63
N LEU A 46 -14.02 5.13 5.54
CA LEU A 46 -14.34 4.32 6.71
C LEU A 46 -14.63 5.24 7.89
N ARG A 47 -15.87 5.23 8.40
CA ARG A 47 -16.27 6.04 9.56
C ARG A 47 -16.04 5.31 10.88
N GLY A 48 -15.95 6.06 11.97
CA GLY A 48 -15.79 5.51 13.33
C GLY A 48 -14.40 4.93 13.59
N HIS A 49 -13.41 5.38 12.83
CA HIS A 49 -12.04 4.91 12.88
C HIS A 49 -11.07 6.08 12.75
N ARG A 50 -9.88 5.97 13.36
CA ARG A 50 -8.78 6.94 13.20
C ARG A 50 -7.55 6.22 12.66
N ARG A 51 -6.78 6.92 11.83
CA ARG A 51 -5.48 6.47 11.34
C ARG A 51 -4.38 7.07 12.21
N HIS A 52 -3.47 6.21 12.61
CA HIS A 52 -2.29 6.54 13.41
C HIS A 52 -1.04 6.17 12.65
N ARG A 53 0.06 6.86 12.95
CA ARG A 53 1.39 6.39 12.57
C ARG A 53 1.89 5.38 13.59
N VAL A 54 2.51 4.29 13.13
CA VAL A 54 3.20 3.35 14.01
C VAL A 54 4.60 3.90 14.34
N VAL A 55 4.98 3.87 15.61
CA VAL A 55 6.25 4.42 16.12
C VAL A 55 7.43 3.77 15.39
N GLY A 56 8.33 4.58 14.84
CA GLY A 56 9.52 4.11 14.12
C GLY A 56 9.22 3.45 12.76
N ALA A 57 7.97 3.43 12.32
CA ALA A 57 7.56 2.74 11.11
C ALA A 57 7.03 3.69 10.03
N ASP A 58 7.09 3.19 8.79
CA ASP A 58 6.65 3.87 7.58
C ASP A 58 5.20 3.53 7.20
N TYR A 59 4.52 2.70 7.99
CA TYR A 59 3.17 2.24 7.74
C TYR A 59 2.17 2.72 8.81
N PRO A 60 0.89 2.92 8.44
CA PRO A 60 -0.13 3.36 9.38
C PRO A 60 -0.82 2.21 10.09
N ALA A 61 -1.40 2.50 11.24
CA ALA A 61 -2.38 1.68 11.93
C ALA A 61 -3.76 2.34 11.89
N VAL A 62 -4.83 1.55 11.88
CA VAL A 62 -6.19 2.05 12.10
C VAL A 62 -6.79 1.39 13.34
N THR A 63 -7.40 2.22 14.18
CA THR A 63 -8.10 1.81 15.39
C THR A 63 -9.53 2.35 15.38
N PRO A 64 -10.48 1.67 16.04
CA PRO A 64 -11.84 2.20 16.21
C PRO A 64 -11.83 3.47 17.06
N GLU A 65 -12.40 4.56 16.55
CA GLU A 65 -12.53 5.82 17.27
C GLU A 65 -13.81 6.55 16.87
N LYS A 66 -14.66 6.86 17.87
CA LYS A 66 -15.92 7.56 17.62
C LYS A 66 -15.66 8.96 17.07
N GLY A 67 -16.36 9.31 15.98
CA GLY A 67 -16.22 10.60 15.32
C GLY A 67 -15.04 10.68 14.35
N GLY A 68 -14.13 9.69 14.35
CA GLY A 68 -13.06 9.59 13.36
C GLY A 68 -13.57 9.14 11.99
N SER A 69 -12.79 9.43 10.95
CA SER A 69 -12.97 8.84 9.63
C SER A 69 -11.65 8.67 8.91
N VAL A 70 -11.54 7.62 8.08
CA VAL A 70 -10.33 7.25 7.37
C VAL A 70 -10.64 7.15 5.88
N ARG A 71 -10.01 8.01 5.07
CA ARG A 71 -10.06 7.89 3.60
C ARG A 71 -9.12 6.79 3.10
N GLY A 72 -9.54 6.03 2.12
CA GLY A 72 -8.72 4.95 1.60
C GLY A 72 -9.22 4.44 0.26
N THR A 73 -8.74 3.26 -0.09
CA THR A 73 -9.00 2.61 -1.36
C THR A 73 -9.75 1.31 -1.12
N LEU A 74 -10.94 1.21 -1.72
CA LEU A 74 -11.76 0.02 -1.75
C LEU A 74 -11.39 -0.81 -2.99
N VAL A 75 -10.91 -2.03 -2.78
CA VAL A 75 -10.52 -2.96 -3.85
C VAL A 75 -11.44 -4.17 -3.81
N GLY A 76 -12.27 -4.32 -4.85
CA GLY A 76 -13.14 -5.47 -5.06
C GLY A 76 -12.57 -6.44 -6.08
N GLY A 77 -13.10 -7.68 -6.10
CA GLY A 77 -12.70 -8.71 -7.07
C GLY A 77 -11.50 -9.54 -6.64
N LEU A 78 -11.11 -9.47 -5.36
CA LEU A 78 -9.99 -10.21 -4.80
C LEU A 78 -10.36 -11.69 -4.62
N THR A 79 -9.48 -12.59 -5.06
CA THR A 79 -9.62 -14.03 -4.85
C THR A 79 -9.18 -14.41 -3.44
N GLU A 80 -9.59 -15.59 -2.96
CA GLU A 80 -9.10 -16.14 -1.69
C GLU A 80 -7.57 -16.20 -1.62
N GLY A 81 -6.91 -16.51 -2.74
CA GLY A 81 -5.44 -16.52 -2.81
C GLY A 81 -4.83 -15.11 -2.64
N ASP A 82 -5.48 -14.08 -3.18
CA ASP A 82 -5.02 -12.69 -3.03
C ASP A 82 -5.17 -12.25 -1.57
N VAL A 83 -6.33 -12.55 -0.99
CA VAL A 83 -6.70 -12.29 0.40
C VAL A 83 -5.74 -12.99 1.37
N TRP A 84 -5.38 -14.24 1.10
CA TRP A 84 -4.39 -14.98 1.89
C TRP A 84 -2.98 -14.36 1.84
N ARG A 85 -2.53 -13.89 0.67
CA ARG A 85 -1.23 -13.18 0.56
C ARG A 85 -1.23 -11.87 1.33
N LEU A 86 -2.37 -11.16 1.31
CA LEU A 86 -2.55 -9.93 2.08
C LEU A 86 -2.50 -10.22 3.59
N ASP A 87 -3.10 -11.31 4.08
CA ASP A 87 -3.00 -11.71 5.49
C ASP A 87 -1.55 -11.93 5.92
N VAL A 88 -0.77 -12.64 5.10
CA VAL A 88 0.65 -12.88 5.37
C VAL A 88 1.43 -11.57 5.38
N PHE A 89 1.13 -10.65 4.46
CA PHE A 89 1.79 -9.35 4.38
C PHE A 89 1.53 -8.45 5.61
N GLU A 90 0.29 -8.41 6.08
CA GLU A 90 -0.08 -7.61 7.25
C GLU A 90 0.48 -8.21 8.54
N GLY A 91 0.56 -9.55 8.59
CA GLY A 91 1.13 -10.30 9.70
C GLY A 91 0.27 -10.21 10.97
N SER A 92 0.84 -10.58 12.11
CA SER A 92 0.11 -10.63 13.39
C SER A 92 -0.19 -9.27 14.00
N GLN A 93 0.33 -8.18 13.44
CA GLN A 93 0.11 -6.82 13.95
C GLN A 93 -1.30 -6.31 13.65
N TYR A 94 -1.98 -6.93 12.70
CA TYR A 94 -3.33 -6.56 12.29
C TYR A 94 -4.26 -7.76 12.29
N GLU A 95 -5.53 -7.49 12.55
CA GLU A 95 -6.62 -8.46 12.44
C GLU A 95 -7.57 -8.01 11.33
N ARG A 96 -7.90 -8.90 10.40
CA ARG A 96 -8.91 -8.61 9.38
C ARG A 96 -10.30 -8.61 9.99
N ARG A 97 -11.04 -7.52 9.82
CA ARG A 97 -12.42 -7.35 10.31
C ARG A 97 -13.35 -6.87 9.21
N GLU A 98 -14.63 -7.23 9.30
CA GLU A 98 -15.67 -6.70 8.43
C GLU A 98 -16.04 -5.27 8.82
N VAL A 99 -16.22 -4.41 7.81
CA VAL A 99 -16.55 -2.99 7.95
C VAL A 99 -17.53 -2.54 6.86
N GLY A 100 -18.24 -1.44 7.14
CA GLY A 100 -18.98 -0.68 6.12
C GLY A 100 -18.15 0.50 5.65
N VAL A 101 -17.98 0.65 4.34
CA VAL A 101 -17.20 1.74 3.72
C VAL A 101 -18.08 2.53 2.79
N ASP A 102 -18.13 3.85 2.98
CA ASP A 102 -18.85 4.74 2.08
C ASP A 102 -18.01 4.98 0.83
N VAL A 103 -18.55 4.68 -0.34
CA VAL A 103 -17.90 4.90 -1.62
C VAL A 103 -17.92 6.39 -1.93
N LEU A 104 -16.75 6.94 -2.25
CA LEU A 104 -16.60 8.32 -2.69
C LEU A 104 -16.66 8.32 -4.22
N GLU A 105 -17.85 8.50 -4.81
CA GLU A 105 -17.99 8.68 -6.26
C GLU A 105 -17.29 9.99 -6.68
N GLY A 106 -16.63 9.98 -7.84
CA GLY A 106 -16.00 11.17 -8.42
C GLY A 106 -17.04 12.25 -8.67
N VAL A 107 -16.67 13.51 -8.41
CA VAL A 107 -17.56 14.68 -8.45
C VAL A 107 -18.10 14.90 -9.88
N GLY A 108 -19.14 14.16 -10.24
CA GLY A 108 -19.96 14.41 -11.43
C GLY A 108 -21.01 15.46 -11.07
N LEU A 109 -21.06 16.55 -11.83
CA LEU A 109 -22.10 17.58 -11.74
C LEU A 109 -23.47 16.95 -12.03
N GLY A 110 -24.18 16.48 -11.01
CA GLY A 110 -25.54 15.96 -11.18
C GLY A 110 -26.00 15.12 -10.00
N GLU A 111 -26.86 15.72 -9.17
CA GLU A 111 -27.71 15.10 -8.15
C GLU A 111 -27.00 14.44 -6.96
N ALA A 112 -27.38 14.86 -5.75
CA ALA A 112 -26.91 14.27 -4.49
C ALA A 112 -27.43 12.84 -4.35
N LYS A 113 -26.68 11.88 -4.89
CA LYS A 113 -26.87 10.46 -4.63
C LYS A 113 -26.58 10.19 -3.16
N GLU A 114 -27.41 9.37 -2.51
CA GLU A 114 -27.07 8.88 -1.17
C GLU A 114 -25.74 8.12 -1.22
N PRO A 115 -24.88 8.26 -0.20
CA PRO A 115 -23.59 7.59 -0.17
C PRO A 115 -23.79 6.07 -0.23
N GLU A 116 -23.23 5.42 -1.25
CA GLU A 116 -23.24 3.96 -1.37
C GLU A 116 -22.31 3.37 -0.30
N THR A 117 -22.87 2.76 0.74
CA THR A 117 -22.07 2.00 1.72
C THR A 117 -21.90 0.56 1.26
N VAL A 118 -20.65 0.13 1.10
CA VAL A 118 -20.28 -1.23 0.67
C VAL A 118 -19.73 -2.02 1.85
N LYS A 119 -20.14 -3.28 1.97
CA LYS A 119 -19.53 -4.24 2.90
C LYS A 119 -18.14 -4.63 2.38
N ALA A 120 -17.14 -4.46 3.24
CA ALA A 120 -15.77 -4.78 2.93
C ALA A 120 -15.07 -5.36 4.15
N GLN A 121 -13.84 -5.82 3.95
CA GLN A 121 -12.94 -6.21 5.02
C GLN A 121 -11.80 -5.21 5.11
N THR A 122 -11.27 -4.97 6.31
CA THR A 122 -10.08 -4.13 6.48
C THR A 122 -9.22 -4.69 7.59
N TYR A 123 -7.94 -4.33 7.59
CA TYR A 123 -7.01 -4.72 8.64
C TYR A 123 -7.12 -3.72 9.78
N ILE A 124 -7.35 -4.16 11.02
CA ILE A 124 -7.44 -3.29 12.19
C ILE A 124 -6.25 -3.59 13.09
N TRP A 125 -5.62 -2.56 13.65
CA TRP A 125 -4.47 -2.73 14.54
C TRP A 125 -4.83 -3.61 15.74
N ALA A 126 -4.05 -4.67 15.95
CA ALA A 126 -4.26 -5.66 17.01
C ALA A 126 -3.11 -5.69 18.04
N SER A 127 -2.07 -4.88 17.82
CA SER A 127 -0.92 -4.74 18.71
C SER A 127 -1.16 -3.63 19.77
N PRO A 128 -0.26 -3.48 20.76
CA PRO A 128 -0.43 -2.48 21.82
C PRO A 128 -0.56 -1.05 21.27
N LEU A 129 -1.35 -0.22 21.94
CA LEU A 129 -1.62 1.17 21.51
C LEU A 129 -0.42 2.09 21.78
N GLU A 130 0.49 1.68 22.66
CA GLU A 130 1.73 2.39 23.00
C GLU A 130 2.71 2.43 21.82
N GLU A 131 2.54 1.53 20.85
CA GLU A 131 3.29 1.52 19.59
C GLU A 131 2.72 2.50 18.55
N LEU A 132 1.66 3.24 18.90
CA LEU A 132 1.03 4.22 18.03
C LEU A 132 1.38 5.66 18.43
N GLU A 133 1.73 6.46 17.44
CA GLU A 133 1.84 7.90 17.59
C GLU A 133 0.44 8.54 17.60
N SER A 134 0.31 9.66 18.31
CA SER A 134 -0.91 10.48 18.30
C SER A 134 -1.13 11.21 16.97
N GLN A 135 -0.09 11.31 16.14
CA GLN A 135 -0.14 11.97 14.84
C GLN A 135 -0.84 11.10 13.80
N GLU A 136 -1.66 11.73 12.98
CA GLU A 136 -2.26 11.07 11.82
C GLU A 136 -1.18 10.81 10.76
N TRP A 137 -1.27 9.64 10.14
CA TRP A 137 -0.32 9.26 9.09
C TRP A 137 -0.68 9.93 7.75
N ASP A 138 0.30 10.56 7.12
CA ASP A 138 0.16 11.31 5.88
C ASP A 138 0.52 10.44 4.65
N PHE A 139 -0.50 10.14 3.85
CA PHE A 139 -0.37 9.36 2.62
C PHE A 139 0.45 10.05 1.53
N GLU A 140 0.37 11.38 1.40
CA GLU A 140 1.10 12.12 0.37
C GLU A 140 2.61 12.10 0.64
N ASN A 141 3.00 12.17 1.91
CA ASN A 141 4.39 12.03 2.31
C ASN A 141 4.94 10.62 2.01
N PHE A 142 4.13 9.58 2.25
CA PHE A 142 4.48 8.20 1.91
C PHE A 142 4.71 8.02 0.40
N LYS A 143 3.78 8.51 -0.43
CA LYS A 143 3.92 8.44 -1.89
C LYS A 143 5.21 9.11 -2.37
N ARG A 144 5.48 10.33 -1.92
CA ARG A 144 6.62 11.13 -2.39
C ARG A 144 7.98 10.56 -1.99
N ARG A 145 8.11 10.00 -0.78
CA ARG A 145 9.42 9.70 -0.20
C ARG A 145 9.73 8.21 -0.08
N LYS A 146 8.71 7.34 -0.12
CA LYS A 146 8.85 5.95 0.32
C LYS A 146 8.26 4.93 -0.65
N MET A 147 7.45 5.35 -1.63
CA MET A 147 6.82 4.45 -2.60
C MET A 147 7.84 3.60 -3.35
N SER A 148 8.92 4.19 -3.85
CA SER A 148 9.93 3.48 -4.65
C SER A 148 10.55 2.32 -3.87
N ARG A 149 10.93 2.53 -2.60
CA ARG A 149 11.48 1.48 -1.74
C ARG A 149 10.50 0.34 -1.46
N TRP A 150 9.23 0.68 -1.22
CA TRP A 150 8.17 -0.31 -0.94
C TRP A 150 7.76 -1.10 -2.18
N ALA A 151 7.82 -0.48 -3.36
CA ALA A 151 7.58 -1.11 -4.66
C ALA A 151 8.78 -1.95 -5.15
N GLY A 152 9.97 -1.78 -4.56
CA GLY A 152 11.21 -2.43 -5.01
C GLY A 152 11.85 -1.75 -6.23
N LEU A 153 11.61 -0.44 -6.39
CA LEU A 153 12.08 0.39 -7.51
C LEU A 153 13.33 1.23 -7.16
N GLU A 154 13.82 1.20 -5.92
CA GLU A 154 15.12 1.81 -5.58
C GLU A 154 16.25 0.87 -5.98
N SER A 155 17.15 1.37 -6.83
CA SER A 155 18.44 0.74 -7.08
C SER A 155 19.30 0.87 -5.81
N ASP A 156 19.83 -0.25 -5.31
CA ASP A 156 20.91 -0.25 -4.31
C ASP A 156 22.21 0.24 -4.99
N ASP A 157 22.32 1.54 -5.29
CA ASP A 157 23.62 2.17 -5.57
C ASP A 157 24.05 2.99 -4.34
N GLY A 158 24.92 2.39 -3.55
CA GLY A 158 25.60 3.07 -2.46
C GLY A 158 26.45 4.23 -3.00
N GLY A 159 26.03 5.46 -2.74
CA GLY A 159 26.77 6.67 -3.05
C GLY A 159 26.73 7.68 -1.90
N TRP A 160 27.73 7.62 -1.02
CA TRP A 160 28.04 8.66 -0.04
C TRP A 160 28.91 9.72 -0.74
N GLY A 161 28.48 10.99 -0.77
CA GLY A 161 29.32 12.10 -1.26
C GLY A 161 28.51 13.35 -1.58
N GLY A 162 28.48 14.30 -0.64
CA GLY A 162 27.77 15.58 -0.84
C GLY A 162 28.56 16.61 -1.63
N SER A 163 27.86 17.62 -2.13
CA SER A 163 28.24 19.04 -2.05
C SER A 163 27.10 19.93 -2.55
N SER A 164 27.00 21.05 -1.82
CA SER A 164 26.30 22.32 -1.98
C SER A 164 25.94 22.83 -3.39
N GLU A 165 24.92 23.70 -3.36
CA GLU A 165 24.68 24.91 -4.16
C GLU A 165 23.65 24.88 -5.32
N ASP A 166 22.72 25.84 -5.18
CA ASP A 166 21.92 26.56 -6.18
C ASP A 166 20.54 26.05 -6.63
N ASN A 167 19.53 26.48 -5.85
CA ASN A 167 18.42 27.39 -6.22
C ASN A 167 17.59 27.14 -7.50
N GLU A 168 16.28 26.87 -7.34
CA GLU A 168 15.18 27.72 -7.86
C GLU A 168 13.83 27.22 -7.33
N GLU A 169 13.09 28.10 -6.64
CA GLU A 169 11.67 27.92 -6.35
C GLU A 169 10.88 27.94 -7.66
N VAL A 170 10.18 26.84 -7.95
CA VAL A 170 9.07 26.85 -8.90
C VAL A 170 7.85 26.32 -8.16
N VAL A 171 6.96 27.24 -7.79
CA VAL A 171 5.56 26.92 -7.48
C VAL A 171 4.86 26.65 -8.80
N GLU A 172 4.55 25.39 -9.08
CA GLU A 172 3.62 25.03 -10.14
C GLU A 172 2.48 24.15 -9.63
N GLU A 173 1.32 24.45 -10.19
CA GLU A 173 -0.01 24.09 -9.75
C GLU A 173 -0.33 22.60 -9.93
N ASP A 174 -1.11 22.13 -8.97
CA ASP A 174 -1.99 20.96 -8.95
C ASP A 174 -2.30 20.32 -10.32
N GLN A 175 -1.60 19.23 -10.63
CA GLN A 175 -2.07 18.18 -11.54
C GLN A 175 -1.68 16.80 -10.99
N GLY A 176 -2.37 16.39 -9.91
CA GLY A 176 -2.39 14.99 -9.52
C GLY A 176 -2.82 14.12 -10.70
N PHE A 177 -2.16 12.99 -10.90
CA PHE A 177 -2.45 11.91 -11.86
C PHE A 177 -1.66 11.84 -13.19
N ALA A 178 -0.77 12.79 -13.53
CA ALA A 178 -0.02 12.72 -14.80
C ALA A 178 1.37 12.04 -14.73
N ASP A 179 2.06 12.05 -13.58
CA ASP A 179 3.49 11.67 -13.52
C ASP A 179 3.77 10.16 -13.36
N VAL A 180 2.72 9.32 -13.37
CA VAL A 180 2.87 7.89 -13.08
C VAL A 180 3.40 7.09 -14.29
N GLU A 181 3.30 7.64 -15.52
CA GLU A 181 3.79 6.97 -16.74
C GLU A 181 5.29 7.22 -17.03
N HIS A 182 5.92 8.25 -16.45
CA HIS A 182 7.28 8.64 -16.86
C HIS A 182 8.41 7.87 -16.15
N ALA A 183 8.17 7.28 -14.98
CA ALA A 183 9.20 6.57 -14.21
C ALA A 183 9.55 5.15 -14.72
N VAL A 184 8.84 4.64 -15.74
CA VAL A 184 8.91 3.22 -16.15
C VAL A 184 9.95 2.96 -17.26
N ARG A 185 10.73 3.95 -17.69
CA ARG A 185 11.43 3.83 -18.98
C ARG A 185 12.81 3.18 -18.96
N ASN A 186 13.54 3.07 -17.85
CA ASN A 186 14.94 2.60 -17.92
C ASN A 186 15.28 1.53 -16.86
N GLY A 187 15.65 0.33 -17.34
CA GLY A 187 16.87 -0.35 -16.86
C GLY A 187 16.74 -1.59 -15.98
N ASP A 188 16.77 -2.76 -16.63
CA ASP A 188 17.55 -3.96 -16.30
C ASP A 188 17.65 -4.49 -14.85
N VAL A 189 17.07 -5.67 -14.67
CA VAL A 189 17.20 -6.55 -13.50
C VAL A 189 18.56 -7.23 -13.49
N VAL A 190 19.33 -7.06 -12.41
CA VAL A 190 20.47 -7.93 -12.08
C VAL A 190 20.32 -8.50 -10.68
N ASP A 191 20.18 -9.82 -10.62
CA ASP A 191 20.22 -10.65 -9.41
C ASP A 191 21.59 -10.52 -8.72
N LYS A 192 21.61 -9.99 -7.49
CA LYS A 192 22.66 -10.33 -6.51
C LYS A 192 22.12 -10.35 -5.07
N ALA A 193 22.09 -11.55 -4.49
CA ALA A 193 22.01 -11.76 -3.05
C ALA A 193 23.30 -11.27 -2.37
N ARG A 194 23.18 -10.43 -1.33
CA ARG A 194 24.23 -10.27 -0.31
C ARG A 194 23.66 -10.03 1.09
N ASP A 195 24.32 -10.70 2.04
CA ASP A 195 24.11 -10.68 3.47
C ASP A 195 24.32 -9.31 4.12
N GLY A 196 23.44 -9.01 5.08
CA GLY A 196 23.84 -8.49 6.39
C GLY A 196 24.13 -7.00 6.55
N VAL A 197 23.09 -6.20 6.80
CA VAL A 197 23.07 -5.16 7.86
C VAL A 197 21.63 -5.04 8.37
N ARG A 198 21.39 -5.30 9.66
CA ARG A 198 20.12 -4.98 10.33
C ARG A 198 20.07 -3.47 10.59
N GLY A 199 19.90 -2.69 9.52
CA GLY A 199 19.38 -1.34 9.62
C GLY A 199 17.88 -1.47 9.85
N ASP A 200 17.34 -0.73 10.81
CA ASP A 200 15.90 -0.57 10.96
C ASP A 200 15.36 -0.02 9.64
N ASP A 201 14.80 -0.90 8.81
CA ASP A 201 14.38 -0.55 7.48
C ASP A 201 13.08 0.24 7.50
N GLY A 202 12.48 0.52 8.67
CA GLY A 202 11.21 1.25 8.81
C GLY A 202 10.00 0.54 8.19
N MET A 203 10.19 -0.63 7.54
CA MET A 203 9.14 -1.42 6.91
C MET A 203 8.62 -2.55 7.80
N GLY A 204 9.21 -2.73 8.98
CA GLY A 204 8.82 -3.77 9.93
C GLY A 204 8.93 -5.17 9.33
N GLY A 205 9.89 -5.39 8.42
CA GLY A 205 10.09 -6.68 7.76
C GLY A 205 9.16 -6.97 6.58
N ARG A 206 8.35 -6.00 6.11
CA ARG A 206 7.47 -6.11 4.93
C ARG A 206 8.14 -5.74 3.60
N GLY A 207 9.34 -5.17 3.67
CA GLY A 207 10.17 -4.87 2.49
C GLY A 207 10.51 -6.13 1.67
N ILE A 208 11.03 -5.94 0.46
CA ILE A 208 11.38 -7.05 -0.45
C ILE A 208 12.39 -8.03 0.17
N ASN A 209 13.29 -7.50 0.98
CA ASN A 209 14.30 -8.26 1.73
C ASN A 209 13.91 -8.48 3.20
N GLY A 210 12.69 -8.13 3.59
CA GLY A 210 12.18 -8.33 4.95
C GLY A 210 11.76 -9.78 5.21
N VAL A 211 11.60 -10.16 6.48
CA VAL A 211 11.20 -11.52 6.87
C VAL A 211 9.84 -11.90 6.25
N ILE A 212 8.88 -10.98 6.28
CA ILE A 212 7.54 -11.18 5.70
C ILE A 212 7.62 -11.22 4.18
N GLY A 213 8.42 -10.34 3.56
CA GLY A 213 8.67 -10.34 2.12
C GLY A 213 9.24 -11.66 1.61
N ARG A 214 10.22 -12.23 2.34
CA ARG A 214 10.80 -13.55 2.00
C ARG A 214 9.79 -14.69 2.13
N GLN A 215 8.98 -14.68 3.18
CA GLN A 215 7.93 -15.69 3.39
C GLN A 215 6.89 -15.66 2.26
N LEU A 216 6.49 -14.46 1.81
CA LEU A 216 5.62 -14.29 0.64
C LEU A 216 6.26 -14.86 -0.63
N ALA A 217 7.52 -14.51 -0.90
CA ALA A 217 8.24 -14.98 -2.09
C ALA A 217 8.42 -16.51 -2.11
N GLU A 218 8.68 -17.12 -0.95
CA GLU A 218 8.79 -18.57 -0.83
C GLU A 218 7.46 -19.27 -1.14
N VAL A 219 6.35 -18.74 -0.63
CA VAL A 219 5.04 -19.33 -0.89
C VAL A 219 4.66 -19.16 -2.37
N GLN A 220 5.00 -18.04 -2.98
CA GLN A 220 4.73 -17.80 -4.40
C GLN A 220 5.51 -18.76 -5.31
N ARG A 221 6.73 -19.13 -4.92
CA ARG A 221 7.51 -20.17 -5.62
C ARG A 221 6.94 -21.58 -5.42
N ASN A 222 6.41 -21.88 -4.23
CA ASN A 222 5.92 -23.22 -3.88
C ASN A 222 4.48 -23.48 -4.35
N GLY A 223 3.64 -22.46 -4.48
CA GLY A 223 2.26 -22.57 -4.98
C GLY A 223 2.11 -22.61 -6.51
N ALA A 224 3.22 -22.51 -7.25
CA ALA A 224 3.27 -22.60 -8.71
C ALA A 224 3.63 -24.03 -9.21
N ARG A 225 3.59 -25.05 -8.34
CA ARG A 225 3.81 -26.46 -8.68
C ARG A 225 2.54 -27.28 -8.56
#